data_AF-A0A1U7M5D2-F1
#
_entry.id   AF-A0A1U7M5D2-F1
#
_cell.length_a   1.000
_cell.length_b   1.000
_cell.length_c   1.000
_cell.angle_alpha   90.00
_cell.angle_beta   90.00
_cell.angle_gamma   90.00
#
_symmetry.space_group_name_H-M   'P 1'
#
loop_
_entity.id
_entity.type
_entity.pdbx_description
1 polymer ?
#
loop_
_entity_poly.entity_id
_entity_poly.type
_entity_poly.pdbx_seq_one_letter_code
_entity_poly.pdbx_strand_id
1 'polypeptide(L)'
;MINIYPDLMIRVDTDDRINNEYLAYIVNSVIGRMYFKYVSKGKNQSMVKISNIEISDFLLPVPPIDRQIEIVNKIKESINMQDLIILEIASYKIKINQLVNSWIEDITY
;
A
#
# COMPACT_ATOMS: atom_id res chain seq x y z
N MET A 1 -25.28 15.06 -4.36
CA MET A 1 -24.64 13.86 -4.93
C MET A 1 -24.99 12.69 -4.02
N ILE A 2 -25.58 11.62 -4.55
CA ILE A 2 -25.86 10.39 -3.78
C ILE A 2 -24.63 9.49 -3.92
N ASN A 3 -23.94 9.21 -2.82
CA ASN A 3 -22.82 8.28 -2.80
C ASN A 3 -23.32 6.91 -2.31
N ILE A 4 -23.29 5.89 -3.16
CA ILE A 4 -23.60 4.50 -2.80
C ILE A 4 -22.28 3.79 -2.51
N TYR A 5 -22.09 3.32 -1.28
CA TYR A 5 -20.93 2.50 -0.89
C TYR A 5 -21.38 1.04 -0.66
N PRO A 6 -20.57 0.04 -1.04
CA PRO A 6 -20.80 -1.36 -0.68
C PRO A 6 -20.90 -1.56 0.85
N ASP A 7 -21.61 -2.60 1.31
CA ASP A 7 -21.85 -2.93 2.74
C ASP A 7 -20.57 -3.15 3.59
N LEU A 8 -19.40 -3.22 2.93
CA LEU A 8 -18.09 -3.44 3.56
C LEU A 8 -17.12 -2.25 3.38
N MET A 9 -17.56 -1.14 2.77
CA MET A 9 -16.73 0.04 2.61
C MET A 9 -17.06 1.08 3.68
N ILE A 10 -16.02 1.55 4.36
CA ILE A 10 -16.09 2.65 5.31
C ILE A 10 -15.27 3.80 4.73
N ARG A 11 -15.91 4.97 4.61
CA ARG A 11 -15.23 6.21 4.26
C ARG A 11 -14.86 6.93 5.55
N VAL A 12 -13.59 7.32 5.67
CA VAL A 12 -13.09 8.16 6.76
C VAL A 12 -12.83 9.54 6.18
N ASP A 13 -13.51 10.54 6.70
CA ASP A 13 -13.22 11.94 6.41
C ASP A 13 -12.36 12.50 7.55
N THR A 14 -11.27 13.15 7.17
CA THR A 14 -10.30 13.78 8.06
C THR A 14 -10.43 15.29 7.98
N ASP A 15 -9.98 15.99 9.02
CA ASP A 15 -9.78 17.43 8.96
C ASP A 15 -8.39 17.79 8.40
N ASP A 16 -8.17 19.07 8.13
CA ASP A 16 -6.96 19.60 7.48
C ASP A 16 -5.65 19.37 8.26
N ARG A 17 -5.72 18.89 9.51
CA ARG A 17 -4.54 18.57 10.32
C ARG A 17 -3.95 17.20 9.97
N ILE A 18 -4.67 16.37 9.21
CA ILE A 18 -4.23 15.01 8.85
C ILE A 18 -4.13 14.89 7.33
N ASN A 19 -2.93 14.55 6.87
CA ASN A 19 -2.71 14.19 5.48
C ASN A 19 -3.30 12.80 5.20
N ASN A 20 -4.15 12.70 4.18
CA ASN A 20 -4.86 11.47 3.84
C ASN A 20 -3.93 10.31 3.45
N GLU A 21 -2.83 10.60 2.74
CA GLU A 21 -1.86 9.58 2.36
C GLU A 21 -1.07 9.09 3.57
N TYR A 22 -0.73 10.00 4.49
CA TYR A 22 -0.11 9.64 5.76
C TYR A 22 -1.00 8.69 6.57
N LEU A 23 -2.29 9.02 6.73
CA LEU A 23 -3.25 8.15 7.39
C LEU A 23 -3.34 6.78 6.70
N ALA A 24 -3.42 6.77 5.37
CA ALA A 24 -3.45 5.54 4.59
C ALA A 24 -2.20 4.68 4.82
N TYR A 25 -1.01 5.27 4.85
CA TYR A 25 0.24 4.54 5.15
C TYR A 25 0.28 4.01 6.58
N ILE A 26 -0.20 4.78 7.57
CA ILE A 26 -0.24 4.33 8.96
C ILE A 26 -1.22 3.16 9.14
N VAL A 27 -2.41 3.24 8.56
CA VAL A 27 -3.40 2.15 8.59
C VAL A 27 -2.82 0.89 7.91
N ASN A 28 -2.11 1.06 6.79
CA ASN A 28 -1.44 -0.02 6.09
C ASN A 28 -0.06 -0.37 6.65
N SER A 29 0.37 0.24 7.75
CA SER A 29 1.64 -0.11 8.39
C SER A 29 1.51 -1.44 9.13
N VAL A 30 2.63 -1.97 9.61
CA VAL A 30 2.63 -3.16 10.48
C VAL A 30 1.75 -2.93 11.71
N ILE A 31 1.83 -1.75 12.33
CA ILE A 31 1.09 -1.41 13.54
C ILE A 31 -0.42 -1.34 13.24
N GLY A 32 -0.80 -0.63 12.18
CA GLY A 32 -2.21 -0.52 11.76
C GLY A 32 -2.82 -1.89 11.43
N ARG A 33 -2.13 -2.71 10.63
CA ARG A 33 -2.57 -4.08 10.32
C ARG A 33 -2.66 -4.95 11.56
N MET A 34 -1.73 -4.85 12.50
CA MET A 34 -1.77 -5.61 13.74
C MET A 34 -2.96 -5.21 14.62
N TYR A 35 -3.24 -3.91 14.74
CA TYR A 35 -4.39 -3.41 15.48
C TYR A 35 -5.70 -3.93 14.90
N PHE A 36 -5.94 -3.70 13.61
CA PHE A 36 -7.19 -4.15 12.96
C PHE A 36 -7.33 -5.66 12.97
N LYS A 37 -6.22 -6.40 12.84
CA LYS A 37 -6.20 -7.85 13.03
C LYS A 37 -6.53 -8.24 14.47
N TYR A 38 -6.11 -7.49 15.48
CA TYR A 38 -6.39 -7.80 16.88
C TYR A 38 -7.87 -7.56 17.21
N VAL A 39 -8.41 -6.38 16.91
CA VAL A 39 -9.82 -6.06 17.19
C VAL A 39 -10.81 -6.91 16.38
N SER A 40 -10.35 -7.48 15.26
CA SER A 40 -11.10 -8.46 14.48
C SER A 40 -11.19 -9.86 15.12
N LYS A 41 -10.24 -10.24 15.98
CA LYS A 41 -10.18 -11.58 16.58
C LYS A 41 -11.20 -11.69 17.70
N GLY A 42 -12.21 -12.55 17.50
CA GLY A 42 -13.32 -12.77 18.43
C GLY A 42 -14.69 -12.73 17.75
N LYS A 43 -14.74 -12.27 16.49
CA LYS A 43 -15.94 -12.30 15.65
C LYS A 43 -15.98 -13.58 14.83
N ASN A 44 -17.18 -14.14 14.60
CA ASN A 44 -17.38 -15.36 13.81
C ASN A 44 -16.55 -15.29 12.51
N GLN A 45 -15.70 -16.30 12.29
CA GLN A 45 -14.61 -16.30 11.29
C GLN A 45 -15.09 -16.08 9.84
N SER A 46 -16.39 -16.19 9.58
CA SER A 46 -16.98 -16.10 8.25
C SER A 46 -17.24 -14.68 7.77
N MET A 47 -17.38 -13.68 8.67
CA MET A 47 -17.57 -12.26 8.31
C MET A 47 -17.08 -11.34 9.43
N VAL A 48 -15.80 -10.97 9.40
CA VAL A 48 -15.30 -9.95 10.33
C VAL A 48 -15.61 -8.56 9.81
N LYS A 49 -16.59 -7.91 10.43
CA LYS A 49 -16.86 -6.47 10.22
C LYS A 49 -16.08 -5.65 11.25
N ILE A 50 -15.27 -4.69 10.80
CA ILE A 50 -14.67 -3.66 11.67
C ILE A 50 -15.75 -2.62 11.94
N SER A 51 -15.99 -2.31 13.21
CA SER A 51 -17.02 -1.34 13.62
C SER A 51 -16.47 0.09 13.63
N ASN A 52 -17.37 1.09 13.59
CA ASN A 52 -16.96 2.50 13.70
C ASN A 52 -16.25 2.81 15.02
N ILE A 53 -16.62 2.12 16.11
CA ILE A 53 -15.95 2.28 17.41
C ILE A 53 -14.51 1.79 17.34
N GLU A 54 -14.26 0.63 16.72
CA GLU A 54 -12.91 0.07 16.56
C GLU A 54 -12.01 0.96 15.71
N ILE A 55 -12.56 1.65 14.70
CA ILE A 55 -11.82 2.64 13.91
C ILE A 55 -11.51 3.88 14.74
N SER A 56 -12.47 4.35 15.54
CA SER A 56 -12.31 5.55 16.37
C SER A 56 -11.32 5.34 17.52
N ASP A 57 -11.23 4.11 18.03
CA ASP A 57 -10.31 3.73 19.10
C ASP A 57 -8.86 3.49 18.61
N PHE A 58 -8.63 3.55 17.29
CA PHE A 58 -7.29 3.39 16.72
C PHE A 58 -6.42 4.62 17.02
N LEU A 59 -5.60 4.52 18.07
CA LEU A 59 -4.64 5.56 18.42
C LEU A 59 -3.42 5.53 17.50
N LEU A 60 -3.11 6.68 16.88
CA LEU A 60 -1.97 6.83 15.98
C LEU A 60 -1.19 8.12 16.25
N PRO A 61 0.13 8.13 15.98
CA PRO A 61 0.92 9.35 16.09
C PRO A 61 0.54 10.33 14.97
N VAL A 62 0.14 11.54 15.33
CA VAL A 62 -0.17 12.62 14.39
C VAL A 62 0.87 13.73 14.57
N PRO A 63 2.02 13.66 13.86
CA PRO A 63 2.99 14.75 13.88
C PRO A 63 2.43 15.99 13.14
N PRO A 64 3.12 17.15 13.20
CA PRO A 64 2.72 18.33 12.42
C PRO A 64 2.57 18.02 10.92
N ILE A 65 1.67 18.73 10.23
CA ILE A 65 1.30 18.43 8.84
C ILE A 65 2.51 18.38 7.88
N ASP A 66 3.47 19.28 8.06
CA ASP A 66 4.70 19.31 7.25
C ASP A 66 5.52 18.03 7.40
N ARG A 67 5.53 17.44 8.60
CA ARG A 67 6.22 16.17 8.88
C ARG A 67 5.47 14.99 8.32
N GLN A 68 4.14 15.02 8.32
CA GLN A 68 3.34 14.00 7.64
C GLN A 68 3.65 13.98 6.14
N ILE A 69 3.74 15.17 5.51
CA ILE A 69 4.10 15.32 4.10
C ILE A 69 5.52 14.80 3.82
N GLU A 70 6.49 15.15 4.67
CA GLU A 70 7.87 14.67 4.54
C GLU A 70 7.94 13.13 4.59
N ILE A 71 7.22 12.51 5.52
CA ILE A 71 7.15 11.04 5.64
C ILE A 71 6.54 10.42 4.38
N VAL A 72 5.42 10.97 3.90
CA VAL A 72 4.74 10.51 2.68
C VAL A 72 5.68 10.56 1.48
N ASN A 73 6.41 11.67 1.30
CA ASN A 73 7.33 11.84 0.19
C ASN A 73 8.45 10.79 0.22
N LYS A 74 9.06 10.56 1.39
CA LYS A 74 10.10 9.53 1.55
C LYS A 74 9.61 8.12 1.23
N ILE A 75 8.38 7.79 1.62
CA ILE A 75 7.76 6.50 1.29
C ILE A 75 7.56 6.39 -0.23
N LYS A 76 7.02 7.44 -0.87
CA LYS A 76 6.80 7.47 -2.33
C LYS A 76 8.10 7.36 -3.11
N GLU A 77 9.13 8.08 -2.72
CA GLU A 77 10.47 7.99 -3.33
C GLU A 77 11.00 6.56 -3.29
N SER A 78 10.85 5.89 -2.14
CA SER A 78 11.28 4.50 -1.97
C SER A 78 10.49 3.51 -2.84
N ILE A 79 9.18 3.74 -3.00
CA ILE A 79 8.32 2.92 -3.88
C ILE A 79 8.72 3.13 -5.35
N ASN A 80 8.87 4.39 -5.77
CA ASN A 80 9.24 4.72 -7.14
C ASN A 80 10.61 4.12 -7.52
N MET A 81 11.57 4.12 -6.59
CA MET A 81 12.87 3.50 -6.82
C MET A 81 12.77 1.98 -7.03
N GLN A 82 11.87 1.31 -6.31
CA GLN A 82 11.61 -0.12 -6.51
C GLN A 82 11.01 -0.39 -7.90
N ASP A 83 10.07 0.44 -8.35
CA ASP A 83 9.46 0.32 -9.68
C ASP A 83 10.50 0.46 -10.80
N LEU A 84 11.43 1.42 -10.66
CA LEU A 84 12.53 1.58 -11.61
C LEU A 84 13.43 0.34 -11.69
N ILE A 85 13.78 -0.24 -10.54
CA ILE A 85 14.59 -1.46 -10.47
C ILE A 85 13.86 -2.64 -11.14
N ILE A 86 12.54 -2.77 -10.93
CA ILE A 86 11.73 -3.83 -11.55
C ILE A 86 11.75 -3.70 -13.09
N LEU A 87 11.61 -2.47 -13.60
CA LEU A 87 11.67 -2.20 -15.04
C LEU A 87 13.05 -2.54 -15.62
N GLU A 88 14.12 -2.21 -14.90
CA GLU A 88 15.48 -2.51 -15.32
C GLU A 88 15.72 -4.02 -15.40
N ILE A 89 15.30 -4.78 -14.37
CA ILE A 89 15.36 -6.24 -14.35
C ILE A 89 14.59 -6.84 -15.53
N ALA A 90 13.41 -6.31 -15.85
CA ALA A 90 12.62 -6.76 -16.99
C ALA A 90 13.37 -6.54 -18.32
N SER A 91 14.04 -5.39 -18.47
CA SER A 91 14.84 -5.09 -19.67
C SER A 91 16.01 -6.05 -19.85
N TYR A 92 16.70 -6.41 -18.76
CA TYR A 92 17.82 -7.34 -18.80
C TYR A 92 17.39 -8.76 -19.17
N LYS A 93 16.21 -9.21 -18.69
CA LYS A 93 15.64 -10.50 -19.10
C LYS A 93 15.37 -10.56 -20.60
N ILE A 94 14.86 -9.47 -21.18
CA ILE A 94 14.63 -9.39 -22.64
C ILE A 94 15.95 -9.48 -23.39
N LYS A 95 16.98 -8.74 -22.97
CA LYS A 95 18.32 -8.78 -23.60
C LYS A 95 18.94 -10.17 -23.55
N ILE A 96 18.84 -10.85 -22.41
CA ILE A 96 19.33 -12.24 -22.27
C ILE A 96 18.62 -13.16 -23.27
N ASN A 97 17.28 -13.08 -23.34
CA ASN A 97 16.51 -13.90 -24.28
C ASN A 97 16.91 -13.63 -25.73
N GLN A 98 17.15 -12.37 -26.11
CA GLN A 98 17.61 -12.00 -27.45
C GLN A 98 18.98 -12.62 -27.77
N LEU A 99 19.94 -12.54 -26.84
CA LEU A 99 21.28 -13.12 -27.00
C LEU A 99 21.25 -14.65 -27.14
N VAL A 100 20.43 -15.30 -26.31
CA VAL A 100 20.27 -16.76 -26.37
C VAL A 100 19.69 -17.18 -27.72
N ASN A 101 18.67 -16.46 -28.22
CA ASN A 101 18.08 -16.76 -29.52
C ASN A 101 19.09 -16.56 -30.66
N SER A 102 19.91 -15.50 -30.63
CA SER A 102 20.94 -15.31 -31.67
C SER A 102 21.98 -16.43 -31.67
N TRP A 103 22.40 -16.91 -30.50
CA TRP A 103 23.36 -18.02 -30.43
C TRP A 103 22.78 -19.34 -30.95
N ILE A 104 21.49 -19.57 -30.72
CA ILE A 104 20.82 -20.74 -31.30
C ILE A 104 20.84 -20.65 -32.83
N GLU A 105 20.49 -19.50 -33.40
CA GLU A 105 20.53 -19.28 -34.85
C GLU A 105 21.94 -19.52 -35.43
N ASP A 106 22.99 -19.01 -34.77
CA ASP A 106 24.38 -19.18 -35.18
C ASP A 106 24.88 -20.65 -35.16
N ILE A 107 24.31 -21.51 -34.30
CA ILE A 107 24.69 -22.93 -34.18
C ILE A 107 23.89 -23.83 -35.15
N THR A 108 22.80 -23.33 -35.73
CA THR A 108 21.92 -24.14 -36.60
C THR A 108 22.31 -24.07 -38.09
N TYR A 109 23.45 -23.44 -38.42
CA TYR A 109 24.07 -23.36 -39.75
C TYR A 109 25.41 -24.10 -39.78
#